data_AF-A0A6M8VSQ5-F1
#
_entry.id   AF-A0A6M8VSQ5-F1
#
_cell.length_a   1.000
_cell.length_b   1.000
_cell.length_c   1.000
_cell.angle_alpha   90.00
_cell.angle_beta   90.00
_cell.angle_gamma   90.00
#
_symmetry.space_group_name_H-M   'P 1'
#
loop_
_entity.id
_entity.type
_entity.pdbx_description
1 polymer ?
#
loop_
_entity_poly.entity_id
_entity_poly.type
_entity_poly.pdbx_seq_one_letter_code
_entity_poly.pdbx_strand_id
1 'polypeptide(L)' 'MSGTNFIITGNKASFPRIKSLSEHFSKVASSDAKKFTVTVEENPTGYFKQKLDSLGATIRRDYQDDGYDDPYHRRYYC' A
#
# COMPACT_ATOMS: atom_id res chain seq x y z
N MET A 1 -16.89 -7.39 -3.67
CA MET A 1 -15.87 -7.85 -2.69
C MET A 1 -14.90 -6.69 -2.50
N SER A 2 -14.99 -5.93 -1.40
CA SER A 2 -14.01 -4.90 -1.07
C SER A 2 -12.73 -5.56 -0.57
N GLY A 3 -11.75 -5.74 -1.45
CA GLY A 3 -10.40 -6.16 -1.06
C GLY A 3 -9.74 -5.03 -0.28
N THR A 4 -9.34 -5.27 0.96
CA THR A 4 -8.57 -4.29 1.74
C THR A 4 -7.12 -4.32 1.23
N ASN A 5 -6.73 -3.32 0.45
CA ASN A 5 -5.35 -3.22 -0.04
C ASN A 5 -4.44 -2.62 1.04
N PHE A 6 -3.19 -3.09 1.08
CA PHE A 6 -2.15 -2.54 1.95
C PHE A 6 -1.00 -2.02 1.09
N ILE A 7 -0.62 -0.77 1.30
CA ILE A 7 0.49 -0.12 0.64
C ILE A 7 1.72 -0.21 1.54
N ILE A 8 2.74 -0.90 1.06
CA ILE A 8 4.06 -1.00 1.66
C ILE A 8 4.95 0.05 0.99
N THR A 9 5.35 1.09 1.73
CA THR A 9 6.24 2.14 1.25
C THR A 9 7.66 1.88 1.71
N GLY A 10 8.61 1.87 0.78
CA GLY A 10 10.05 1.81 1.05
C GLY A 10 10.75 3.12 0.74
N ASN A 11 12.05 3.18 1.05
CA ASN A 11 12.93 4.23 0.53
C ASN A 11 13.68 3.72 -0.71
N LYS A 12 14.40 4.60 -1.42
CA LYS A 12 15.12 4.24 -2.66
C LYS A 12 16.09 3.05 -2.49
N ALA A 13 16.69 2.90 -1.32
CA ALA A 13 17.66 1.83 -1.03
C ALA A 13 16.98 0.50 -0.63
N SER A 14 15.86 0.55 0.10
CA SER A 14 15.12 -0.63 0.55
C SER A 14 14.08 -1.11 -0.45
N PHE A 15 13.63 -0.28 -1.38
CA PHE A 15 12.59 -0.63 -2.35
C PHE A 15 12.89 -1.88 -3.19
N PRO A 16 14.09 -2.08 -3.78
CA PRO A 16 14.38 -3.31 -4.52
C PRO A 16 14.23 -4.57 -3.66
N ARG A 17 14.61 -4.47 -2.38
CA ARG A 17 14.50 -5.57 -1.42
C ARG A 17 13.06 -5.81 -1.00
N ILE A 18 12.28 -4.75 -0.77
CA ILE A 18 10.86 -4.82 -0.44
C ILE A 18 10.07 -5.42 -1.61
N LYS A 19 10.35 -4.98 -2.84
CA LYS A 19 9.75 -5.53 -4.06
C LYS A 19 10.04 -7.03 -4.18
N SER A 20 11.32 -7.41 -4.12
CA SER A 20 11.72 -8.82 -4.22
C SER A 20 11.12 -9.69 -3.11
N LEU A 21 11.06 -9.17 -1.87
CA LEU A 21 10.42 -9.87 -0.76
C LEU A 21 8.93 -10.06 -1.03
N SER A 22 8.20 -9.02 -1.42
CA SER A 22 6.76 -9.12 -1.69
C SER A 22 6.47 -10.06 -2.87
N GLU A 23 7.28 -10.02 -3.94
CA GLU A 23 7.20 -10.93 -5.09
C GLU A 23 7.42 -12.39 -4.66
N HIS A 24 8.38 -12.66 -3.76
CA HIS A 24 8.64 -13.99 -3.24
C HIS A 24 7.44 -14.60 -2.50
N PHE A 25 6.63 -13.78 -1.83
CA PHE A 25 5.41 -14.25 -1.17
C PHE A 25 4.21 -14.39 -2.13
N SER A 26 4.36 -14.01 -3.41
CA SER A 26 3.27 -13.96 -4.40
C SER A 26 2.07 -13.13 -3.94
N LYS A 27 2.31 -12.12 -3.08
CA LYS A 27 1.26 -11.26 -2.51
C LYS A 27 1.19 -9.88 -3.16
N VAL A 28 1.89 -9.67 -4.29
CA VAL A 28 1.96 -8.37 -4.96
C VAL A 28 0.74 -8.19 -5.84
N ALA A 29 -0.10 -7.21 -5.48
CA ALA A 29 -1.18 -6.72 -6.34
C ALA A 29 -0.62 -5.74 -7.39
N SER A 30 0.27 -4.84 -6.97
CA SER A 30 0.87 -3.83 -7.82
C SER A 30 2.16 -3.28 -7.21
N SER A 31 3.04 -2.68 -8.02
CA SER A 31 4.23 -1.97 -7.54
C SER A 31 4.47 -0.69 -8.33
N ASP A 32 4.85 0.38 -7.65
CA ASP A 32 5.19 1.68 -8.24
C ASP A 32 6.62 2.05 -7.85
N ALA A 33 7.53 2.00 -8.82
CA ALA A 33 8.94 2.33 -8.64
C ALA A 33 9.21 3.83 -8.52
N LYS A 34 8.31 4.70 -8.99
CA LYS A 34 8.45 6.16 -8.85
C LYS A 34 8.10 6.61 -7.43
N LYS A 35 7.10 5.96 -6.82
CA LYS A 35 6.67 6.21 -5.43
C LYS A 35 7.32 5.30 -4.40
N PHE A 36 8.10 4.31 -4.85
CA PHE A 36 8.72 3.28 -4.01
C PHE A 36 7.68 2.51 -3.16
N THR A 37 6.51 2.21 -3.75
CA THR A 37 5.40 1.54 -3.08
C THR A 37 5.12 0.17 -3.67
N VAL A 38 4.73 -0.78 -2.82
CA VAL A 38 4.26 -2.12 -3.21
C VAL A 38 2.90 -2.33 -2.56
N THR A 39 1.88 -2.60 -3.36
CA THR A 39 0.53 -2.90 -2.88
C THR A 39 0.36 -4.41 -2.75
N VAL A 40 -0.16 -4.83 -1.60
CA VAL A 40 -0.48 -6.23 -1.30
C VAL A 40 -1.95 -6.35 -0.92
N GLU A 41 -2.59 -7.46 -1.31
CA GLU A 41 -4.04 -7.68 -1.10
C GLU A 41 -4.37 -8.12 0.34
N GLU A 42 -3.34 -8.48 1.11
CA GLU A 42 -3.49 -9.05 2.44
C GLU A 42 -2.61 -8.32 3.44
N ASN A 43 -3.07 -8.25 4.70
CA ASN A 43 -2.28 -7.63 5.76
C ASN A 43 -0.96 -8.42 5.96
N PRO A 44 0.22 -7.78 5.83
CA PRO A 44 1.48 -8.45 6.12
C PRO A 44 1.53 -8.89 7.60
N THR A 45 1.70 -10.19 7.83
CA THR A 45 1.77 -10.80 9.16
C THR A 45 2.96 -11.74 9.29
N GLY A 46 3.29 -12.13 10.53
CA GLY A 46 4.33 -13.10 10.84
C GLY A 46 5.72 -12.71 10.29
N TYR A 47 6.38 -13.67 9.64
CA TYR A 47 7.74 -13.52 9.11
C TYR A 47 7.84 -12.44 8.01
N PHE A 48 6.81 -12.31 7.16
CA PHE A 48 6.79 -11.30 6.10
C PHE A 48 6.79 -9.88 6.69
N LYS A 49 5.96 -9.63 7.71
CA LYS A 49 5.94 -8.35 8.43
C LYS A 49 7.29 -8.04 9.08
N GLN A 50 7.89 -9.01 9.79
CA GLN A 50 9.18 -8.82 10.44
C GLN A 50 10.29 -8.43 9.45
N LYS A 51 10.29 -9.03 8.25
CA LYS A 51 11.24 -8.69 7.20
C LYS A 51 11.00 -7.31 6.61
N LEU A 52 9.75 -6.90 6.44
CA LEU A 52 9.40 -5.54 6.03
C LEU A 52 9.85 -4.50 7.06
N ASP A 53 9.58 -4.74 8.34
CA ASP A 53 10.01 -3.87 9.44
C ASP A 53 11.55 -3.77 9.48
N SER A 54 12.26 -4.88 9.29
CA SER A 54 13.74 -4.92 9.23
C SER A 54 14.31 -4.13 8.05
N LEU A 55 13.54 -3.96 6.97
CA LEU A 55 13.91 -3.17 5.79
C LEU A 55 13.50 -1.69 5.92
N GLY A 56 12.91 -1.30 7.05
CA GLY A 56 12.37 0.03 7.28
C GLY A 56 11.17 0.35 6.39
N ALA A 57 10.40 -0.67 6.01
CA ALA A 57 9.20 -0.49 5.21
C ALA A 57 8.04 0.01 6.09
N THR A 58 7.29 0.99 5.59
CA THR A 58 6.10 1.50 6.26
C THR A 58 4.86 0.87 5.62
N ILE A 59 4.04 0.19 6.41
CA ILE A 59 2.80 -0.43 5.95
C ILE A 59 1.62 0.50 6.25
N ARG A 60 0.87 0.90 5.24
CA ARG A 60 -0.37 1.68 5.37
C ARG A 60 -1.52 0.88 4.78
N ARG A 61 -2.70 0.90 5.40
CA ARG A 61 -3.91 0.46 4.69
C ARG A 61 -4.24 1.50 3.64
N ASP A 62 -4.46 1.04 2.41
CA ASP A 62 -5.17 1.82 1.42
C ASP A 62 -6.63 1.82 1.89
N TYR A 63 -6.95 2.78 2.75
CA TYR A 63 -8.29 3.29 2.76
C TYR A 63 -8.39 3.93 1.37
N GLN A 64 -9.02 3.24 0.42
CA GLN A 64 -9.78 4.00 -0.57
C GLN A 64 -10.68 4.86 0.30
N ASP A 65 -10.24 6.08 0.52
CA ASP A 65 -11.13 7.18 0.74
C ASP A 65 -12.00 7.11 -0.52
N ASP A 66 -13.09 6.34 -0.44
CA ASP A 66 -14.37 6.69 -1.04
C ASP A 66 -14.69 8.07 -0.46
N GLY A 67 -13.85 9.05 -0.82
CA GLY A 67 -14.08 10.46 -0.59
C GLY A 67 -15.37 10.65 -1.32
N TYR A 68 -16.42 10.73 -0.52
CA TYR A 68 -17.79 10.83 -0.93
C TYR A 68 -17.83 11.64 -2.22
N ASP A 69 -18.26 11.00 -3.30
CA ASP A 69 -19.01 11.69 -4.33
C ASP A 69 -20.21 12.26 -3.57
N ASP A 70 -20.02 13.42 -2.94
CA ASP A 70 -21.07 14.17 -2.30
C ASP A 70 -21.62 15.09 -3.40
N PRO A 71 -22.67 14.67 -4.14
CA PRO A 71 -23.23 15.45 -5.22
C PRO A 71 -23.83 16.79 -4.74
N TYR A 72 -23.90 17.04 -3.43
CA TYR A 72 -24.43 18.26 -2.83
C TYR A 72 -23.38 19.34 -2.54
N HIS A 73 -22.10 19.14 -2.89
CA HIS A 73 -21.10 20.23 -2.87
C HIS A 73 -21.31 21.30 -3.96
N ARG A 74 -22.42 21.23 -4.73
CA ARG A 74 -22.79 22.24 -5.72
C ARG A 74 -23.51 23.44 -5.05
N ARG A 75 -22.80 24.57 -4.99
CA ARG A 75 -23.32 25.90 -5.36
C ARG A 75 -24.43 26.55 -4.49
N TYR A 76 -24.56 26.28 -3.19
CA TYR A 76 -25.50 27.04 -2.32
C TYR A 76 -24.84 27.93 -1.25
N TYR A 77 -23.60 28.34 -1.46
CA TYR A 77 -23.03 29.52 -0.79
C TYR A 77 -22.56 30.53 -1.83
N CYS A 78 -23.50 31.38 -2.24
CA CYS A 78 -23.42 32.82 -2.48
C CYS A 78 -24.68 33.30 -3.20
#